data_AF-V4U7R2-F1
#
_entry.id   AF-V4U7R2-F1
#
_cell.length_a   1.000
_cell.length_b   1.000
_cell.length_c   1.000
_cell.angle_alpha   90.00
_cell.angle_beta   90.00
_cell.angle_gamma   90.00
#
_symmetry.space_group_name_H-M   'P 1'
#
loop_
_entity.id
_entity.type
_entity.pdbx_description
1 polymer ?
#
loop_
_entity_poly.entity_id
_entity_poly.type
_entity_poly.pdbx_seq_one_letter_code
_entity_poly.pdbx_strand_id
1 'polypeptide(L)'
;MSMYDAAFVNTELSKRTSIFGLRLWVVIGILLGSLIVLALFLLSLCLTSRRKKHNHLQQQQQSKQILNTPPISKEIQEIVHHPAPVPEIQVDIGKIEHRVVFSDRASSGESRGTGSACETASFGSGSVGPEVSHLGWGRWYTLRELEAATSGLCEENVIGEGGYGIVYRGILSDGTKVAVKNLLNNRGQAEKEFKVEVEVIGRVRHKNLVRLLGYCVEGAYRMLVYEYVDNGNLDQWLHGDVGDVSPLTWDIRMNIILGTAKGLAYLHEGLEPKVVHRDVKSSNILLDRQWNARVSDFGLAKLLCSERSYVTTRVMGTFGYVAPEYACTGMLNEKSDVYSFGILIMEIITGRNPVDYSRPQGEVNLVDWLKTMVGSRKSEEVVDPKLPKMPASKALKRVLLVALRCVDPDATKRPKMGHVIHMLEADDLLFRDERRIGREPSNSYGEENRDFARKVGDKQLGEGASDTSEGDGSRNNHRPTMRR
;
A
#
# COMPACT_ATOMS: atom_id res chain seq x y z
N MET A 1 -5.38 -74.25 -31.46
CA MET A 1 -5.49 -74.33 -29.99
C MET A 1 -5.17 -72.98 -29.38
N SER A 2 -6.19 -72.12 -29.20
CA SER A 2 -6.19 -70.99 -28.24
C SER A 2 -7.60 -70.35 -28.19
N MET A 3 -8.57 -71.12 -27.71
CA MET A 3 -9.84 -70.58 -27.16
C MET A 3 -9.93 -70.90 -25.66
N TYR A 4 -8.77 -70.86 -24.99
CA TYR A 4 -8.71 -70.90 -23.54
C TYR A 4 -8.83 -69.48 -22.98
N ASP A 5 -9.47 -69.38 -21.81
CA ASP A 5 -9.29 -68.30 -20.84
C ASP A 5 -9.88 -66.90 -21.10
N ALA A 6 -10.88 -66.74 -21.98
CA ALA A 6 -11.78 -65.58 -21.90
C ALA A 6 -12.98 -65.82 -20.97
N ALA A 7 -13.67 -66.95 -21.14
CA ALA A 7 -14.85 -67.31 -20.35
C ALA A 7 -14.48 -67.79 -18.94
N PHE A 8 -13.48 -68.69 -18.84
CA PHE A 8 -13.03 -69.27 -17.58
C PHE A 8 -12.50 -68.21 -16.59
N VAL A 9 -11.69 -67.26 -17.09
CA VAL A 9 -11.17 -66.12 -16.32
C VAL A 9 -12.32 -65.25 -15.78
N ASN A 10 -13.35 -64.97 -16.59
CA ASN A 10 -14.53 -64.23 -16.11
C ASN A 10 -15.34 -64.98 -15.04
N THR A 11 -15.46 -66.31 -15.10
CA THR A 11 -16.11 -67.08 -14.03
C THR A 11 -15.28 -67.20 -12.76
N GLU A 12 -13.96 -67.34 -12.85
CA GLU A 12 -13.10 -67.37 -11.65
C GLU A 12 -13.09 -66.02 -10.93
N LEU A 13 -12.93 -64.93 -11.68
CA LEU A 13 -12.73 -63.60 -11.08
C LEU A 13 -14.03 -62.86 -10.70
N SER A 14 -15.19 -63.44 -11.03
CA SER A 14 -16.49 -63.03 -10.50
C SER A 14 -16.89 -63.77 -9.21
N LYS A 15 -16.13 -64.78 -8.75
CA LYS A 15 -16.36 -65.44 -7.46
C LYS A 15 -16.25 -64.44 -6.31
N ARG A 16 -17.11 -64.61 -5.30
CA ARG A 16 -17.04 -63.85 -4.04
C ARG A 16 -15.95 -64.44 -3.14
N THR A 17 -15.09 -63.59 -2.62
CA THR A 17 -14.09 -63.96 -1.60
C THR A 17 -14.69 -63.89 -0.19
N SER A 18 -14.13 -64.66 0.75
CA SER A 18 -14.50 -64.57 2.19
C SER A 18 -14.22 -63.19 2.80
N ILE A 19 -13.34 -62.41 2.18
CA ILE A 19 -13.01 -61.02 2.52
C ILE A 19 -14.19 -60.12 2.11
N PHE A 20 -15.02 -59.75 3.08
CA PHE A 20 -16.17 -58.83 2.96
C PHE A 20 -17.21 -59.16 1.86
N GLY A 21 -17.22 -60.39 1.32
CA GLY A 21 -18.15 -60.82 0.27
C GLY A 21 -17.93 -60.14 -1.10
N LEU A 22 -16.80 -59.46 -1.29
CA LEU A 22 -16.46 -58.76 -2.54
C LEU A 22 -16.11 -59.75 -3.66
N ARG A 23 -16.34 -59.36 -4.92
CA ARG A 23 -15.89 -60.14 -6.09
C ARG A 23 -14.37 -60.07 -6.19
N LEU A 24 -13.72 -61.17 -6.59
CA LEU A 24 -12.26 -61.28 -6.66
C LEU A 24 -11.60 -60.16 -7.48
N TRP A 25 -12.17 -59.77 -8.64
CA TRP A 25 -11.70 -58.60 -9.41
C TRP A 25 -11.63 -57.30 -8.59
N VAL A 26 -12.58 -57.04 -7.68
CA VAL A 26 -12.61 -55.82 -6.86
C VAL A 26 -11.50 -55.85 -5.82
N VAL A 27 -11.25 -57.01 -5.20
CA VAL A 27 -10.14 -57.19 -4.25
C VAL A 27 -8.78 -56.99 -4.94
N ILE A 28 -8.62 -57.53 -6.15
CA ILE A 28 -7.42 -57.32 -6.98
C ILE A 28 -7.25 -55.83 -7.33
N GLY A 29 -8.33 -55.14 -7.72
CA GLY A 29 -8.31 -53.70 -8.00
C GLY A 29 -7.92 -52.85 -6.80
N ILE A 30 -8.45 -53.15 -5.61
CA ILE A 30 -8.10 -52.47 -4.35
C ILE A 30 -6.63 -52.72 -4.00
N LEU A 31 -6.16 -53.97 -4.09
CA LEU A 31 -4.75 -54.30 -3.84
C LEU A 31 -3.82 -53.55 -4.80
N LEU A 32 -4.09 -53.58 -6.11
CA LEU A 32 -3.29 -52.89 -7.12
C LEU A 32 -3.28 -51.36 -6.88
N GLY A 33 -4.44 -50.76 -6.59
CA GLY A 33 -4.54 -49.34 -6.23
C GLY A 33 -3.75 -48.99 -4.96
N SER A 34 -3.83 -49.81 -3.92
CA SER A 34 -3.06 -49.59 -2.69
C SER A 34 -1.55 -49.65 -2.91
N LEU A 35 -1.11 -50.53 -3.82
CA LEU A 35 0.30 -50.73 -4.17
C LEU A 35 0.85 -49.52 -4.97
N ILE A 36 0.04 -48.95 -5.88
CA ILE A 36 0.35 -47.71 -6.60
C ILE A 36 0.45 -46.53 -5.62
N VAL A 37 -0.50 -46.36 -4.71
CA VAL A 37 -0.48 -45.28 -3.70
C VAL A 37 0.76 -45.40 -2.80
N LEU A 38 1.10 -46.61 -2.35
CA LEU A 38 2.32 -46.87 -1.57
C LEU A 38 3.60 -46.54 -2.37
N ALA A 39 3.65 -46.94 -3.64
CA ALA A 39 4.79 -46.63 -4.51
C ALA A 39 4.98 -45.12 -4.71
N LEU A 40 3.90 -44.36 -4.94
CA LEU A 40 3.92 -42.90 -5.06
C LEU A 40 4.35 -42.23 -3.75
N PHE A 41 3.90 -42.74 -2.60
CA PHE A 41 4.31 -42.25 -1.28
C PHE A 41 5.81 -42.48 -1.03
N LEU A 42 6.32 -43.67 -1.33
CA LEU A 42 7.75 -43.98 -1.24
C LEU A 42 8.59 -43.15 -2.23
N LEU A 43 8.07 -42.83 -3.42
CA LEU A 43 8.71 -41.92 -4.38
C LEU A 43 8.81 -40.50 -3.81
N SER A 44 7.76 -40.00 -3.17
CA SER A 44 7.76 -38.69 -2.49
C SER A 44 8.79 -38.63 -1.34
N LEU A 45 8.87 -39.70 -0.52
CA LEU A 45 9.90 -39.83 0.52
C LEU A 45 11.32 -39.92 -0.07
N CYS A 46 11.51 -40.64 -1.18
CA CYS A 46 12.79 -40.70 -1.88
C CYS A 46 13.21 -39.32 -2.44
N LEU A 47 12.29 -38.56 -3.04
CA LEU A 47 12.56 -37.23 -3.60
C LEU A 47 12.88 -36.20 -2.52
N THR A 48 12.15 -36.22 -1.39
CA THR A 48 12.42 -35.33 -0.24
C THR A 48 13.74 -35.68 0.45
N SER A 49 14.05 -36.97 0.62
CA SER A 49 15.34 -37.43 1.15
C SER A 49 16.52 -37.04 0.23
N ARG A 50 16.38 -37.22 -1.09
CA ARG A 50 17.40 -36.78 -2.08
C ARG A 50 17.61 -35.27 -2.07
N ARG A 51 16.55 -34.45 -1.95
CA ARG A 51 16.67 -32.99 -1.76
C ARG A 51 17.45 -32.64 -0.49
N LYS A 52 17.14 -33.29 0.64
CA LYS A 52 17.84 -33.06 1.91
C LYS A 52 19.33 -33.42 1.83
N LYS A 53 19.68 -34.52 1.14
CA LYS A 53 21.07 -34.94 0.90
C LYS A 53 21.81 -34.00 -0.06
N HIS A 54 21.15 -33.51 -1.11
CA HIS A 54 21.74 -32.52 -2.05
C HIS A 54 22.11 -31.22 -1.32
N ASN A 55 21.19 -30.66 -0.53
CA ASN A 55 21.43 -29.43 0.22
C ASN A 55 22.61 -29.57 1.21
N HIS A 56 22.73 -30.74 1.85
CA HIS A 56 23.82 -31.02 2.79
C HIS A 56 25.20 -31.20 2.11
N LEU A 57 25.22 -31.69 0.86
CA LEU A 57 26.44 -31.74 0.02
C LEU A 57 26.85 -30.34 -0.46
N GLN A 58 25.88 -29.51 -0.85
CA GLN A 58 26.11 -28.14 -1.31
C GLN A 58 26.71 -27.26 -0.19
N GLN A 59 26.20 -27.39 1.04
CA GLN A 59 26.73 -26.69 2.21
C GLN A 59 28.16 -27.14 2.58
N GLN A 60 28.53 -28.40 2.27
CA GLN A 60 29.86 -28.96 2.53
C GLN A 60 30.89 -28.65 1.42
N GLN A 61 30.45 -28.31 0.20
CA GLN A 61 31.31 -27.72 -0.82
C GLN A 61 31.60 -26.24 -0.53
N GLN A 62 30.62 -25.49 -0.03
CA GLN A 62 30.78 -24.07 0.28
C GLN A 62 31.82 -23.83 1.40
N SER A 63 31.89 -24.70 2.40
CA SER A 63 32.92 -24.63 3.45
C SER A 63 34.34 -25.01 2.99
N LYS A 64 34.48 -25.74 1.88
CA LYS A 64 35.79 -26.10 1.30
C LYS A 64 36.34 -25.08 0.29
N GLN A 65 35.51 -24.19 -0.27
CA GLN A 65 35.96 -23.14 -1.19
C GLN A 65 36.42 -21.84 -0.49
N ILE A 66 36.13 -21.66 0.80
CA ILE A 66 36.55 -20.47 1.57
C ILE A 66 38.04 -20.56 2.01
N LEU A 67 38.66 -21.74 1.91
CA LEU A 67 40.07 -21.95 2.22
C LEU A 67 40.85 -22.42 0.97
N ASN A 68 41.05 -21.51 0.01
CA ASN A 68 42.19 -21.49 -0.95
C ASN A 68 42.04 -20.38 -2.02
N THR A 69 42.72 -19.24 -1.83
CA THR A 69 43.05 -18.28 -2.90
C THR A 69 44.45 -17.66 -2.64
N PRO A 70 45.29 -17.43 -3.67
CA PRO A 70 46.69 -17.01 -3.51
C PRO A 70 46.88 -15.48 -3.48
N PRO A 71 48.04 -14.96 -3.00
CA PRO A 71 48.24 -13.53 -2.72
C PRO A 71 48.96 -12.75 -3.84
N ILE A 72 48.29 -11.71 -4.38
CA ILE A 72 48.80 -10.64 -5.29
C ILE A 72 47.86 -9.43 -5.08
N SER A 73 48.25 -8.15 -4.94
CA SER A 73 49.55 -7.47 -4.79
C SER A 73 49.36 -6.19 -3.95
N LYS A 74 50.44 -5.45 -3.64
CA LYS A 74 50.43 -4.24 -2.78
C LYS A 74 49.95 -2.95 -3.51
N GLU A 75 49.75 -1.90 -2.70
CA GLU A 75 49.28 -0.54 -3.03
C GLU A 75 47.76 -0.50 -3.30
N ILE A 76 46.91 0.22 -2.55
CA ILE A 76 47.03 1.58 -1.97
C ILE A 76 46.62 1.60 -0.47
N GLN A 77 47.08 2.60 0.29
CA GLN A 77 46.84 2.78 1.72
C GLN A 77 45.80 3.88 2.04
N GLU A 78 45.20 3.82 3.24
CA GLU A 78 44.28 4.80 3.87
C GLU A 78 42.84 4.90 3.26
N ILE A 79 41.74 5.02 4.03
CA ILE A 79 41.55 5.21 5.48
C ILE A 79 40.62 4.12 6.05
N VAL A 80 40.90 3.61 7.25
CA VAL A 80 40.07 2.62 7.94
C VAL A 80 38.89 3.29 8.66
N HIS A 81 37.67 2.83 8.35
CA HIS A 81 36.51 2.94 9.24
C HIS A 81 35.97 1.54 9.51
N HIS A 82 36.01 1.11 10.78
CA HIS A 82 35.45 -0.16 11.20
C HIS A 82 33.92 -0.08 11.21
N PRO A 83 33.19 -0.92 10.47
CA PRO A 83 31.77 -1.12 10.73
C PRO A 83 31.65 -1.92 12.03
N ALA A 84 31.02 -1.33 13.05
CA ALA A 84 30.61 -2.08 14.23
C ALA A 84 29.59 -3.17 13.82
N PRO A 85 29.58 -4.34 14.49
CA PRO A 85 28.61 -5.39 14.18
C PRO A 85 27.18 -4.89 14.38
N VAL A 86 26.32 -5.15 13.39
CA VAL A 86 24.88 -4.89 13.49
C VAL A 86 24.32 -5.75 14.63
N PRO A 87 23.60 -5.19 15.61
CA PRO A 87 23.05 -5.98 16.71
C PRO A 87 21.98 -6.94 16.19
N GLU A 88 22.26 -8.23 16.29
CA GLU A 88 21.32 -9.30 15.96
C GLU A 88 20.24 -9.37 17.05
N ILE A 89 18.96 -9.29 16.65
CA ILE A 89 17.83 -9.25 17.58
C ILE A 89 17.64 -10.65 18.21
N GLN A 90 18.21 -10.84 19.40
CA GLN A 90 17.91 -11.96 20.28
C GLN A 90 16.93 -11.48 21.36
N VAL A 91 15.74 -12.08 21.38
CA VAL A 91 14.72 -11.89 22.42
C VAL A 91 14.54 -13.22 23.13
N ASP A 92 14.90 -13.26 24.41
CA ASP A 92 14.90 -14.49 25.20
C ASP A 92 13.48 -15.02 25.46
N ILE A 93 13.34 -16.35 25.36
CA ILE A 93 12.06 -17.04 25.54
C ILE A 93 11.82 -17.27 27.04
N GLY A 94 11.14 -16.32 27.68
CA GLY A 94 10.53 -16.51 28.99
C GLY A 94 9.49 -17.64 28.96
N LYS A 95 9.53 -18.54 29.94
CA LYS A 95 8.71 -19.77 29.97
C LYS A 95 7.21 -19.47 30.05
N ILE A 96 6.44 -20.30 29.36
CA ILE A 96 4.99 -20.29 29.31
C ILE A 96 4.42 -20.95 30.56
N GLU A 97 3.60 -20.24 31.35
CA GLU A 97 2.50 -20.85 32.10
C GLU A 97 1.21 -20.06 31.89
N HIS A 98 0.18 -20.74 31.36
CA HIS A 98 -1.17 -20.21 31.24
C HIS A 98 -1.91 -20.39 32.57
N ARG A 99 -2.45 -19.30 33.15
CA ARG A 99 -3.75 -19.40 33.82
C ARG A 99 -4.51 -18.07 33.84
N VAL A 100 -5.48 -17.92 32.95
CA VAL A 100 -6.54 -16.91 33.08
C VAL A 100 -7.64 -17.49 33.97
N VAL A 101 -7.98 -16.80 35.05
CA VAL A 101 -9.24 -17.00 35.80
C VAL A 101 -9.75 -15.62 36.22
N PHE A 102 -10.83 -15.17 35.62
CA PHE A 102 -11.68 -14.11 36.18
C PHE A 102 -12.79 -14.76 37.00
N SER A 103 -13.06 -14.24 38.19
CA SER A 103 -14.37 -14.39 38.85
C SER A 103 -14.53 -13.35 39.96
N ASP A 104 -15.51 -12.47 39.82
CA ASP A 104 -15.91 -11.51 40.85
C ASP A 104 -16.78 -12.17 41.92
N ARG A 105 -16.47 -11.94 43.21
CA ARG A 105 -17.44 -11.44 44.20
C ARG A 105 -16.80 -11.19 45.58
N ALA A 106 -17.37 -10.21 46.29
CA ALA A 106 -16.97 -9.82 47.64
C ALA A 106 -17.59 -10.72 48.73
N SER A 107 -16.86 -10.94 49.83
CA SER A 107 -17.40 -10.80 51.20
C SER A 107 -16.31 -10.75 52.29
N SER A 108 -16.66 -10.10 53.39
CA SER A 108 -15.99 -9.86 54.69
C SER A 108 -15.17 -10.99 55.35
N GLY A 109 -14.16 -10.61 56.16
CA GLY A 109 -13.63 -11.43 57.26
C GLY A 109 -12.31 -10.94 57.89
N GLU A 110 -12.28 -10.75 59.21
CA GLU A 110 -11.09 -10.37 60.03
C GLU A 110 -10.20 -11.62 60.32
N SER A 111 -8.99 -11.64 60.91
CA SER A 111 -8.14 -10.70 61.68
C SER A 111 -6.69 -11.23 61.82
N ARG A 112 -5.72 -10.36 62.21
CA ARG A 112 -4.44 -10.59 62.99
C ARG A 112 -3.51 -11.81 62.67
N GLY A 113 -2.17 -11.71 62.63
CA GLY A 113 -1.21 -10.62 62.85
C GLY A 113 0.24 -11.12 63.11
N THR A 114 1.22 -10.20 63.22
CA THR A 114 2.70 -10.39 63.46
C THR A 114 3.54 -10.92 62.28
N GLY A 115 4.77 -10.43 62.00
CA GLY A 115 5.47 -9.24 62.53
C GLY A 115 6.94 -9.15 62.06
N SER A 116 7.49 -7.93 61.95
CA SER A 116 8.88 -7.59 61.55
C SER A 116 9.24 -7.88 60.07
N ALA A 117 10.10 -7.11 59.37
CA ALA A 117 10.95 -6.00 59.78
C ALA A 117 10.81 -4.77 58.86
N CYS A 118 11.21 -3.61 59.39
CA CYS A 118 11.23 -2.34 58.67
C CYS A 118 12.59 -2.11 57.96
N GLU A 119 12.57 -1.70 56.70
CA GLU A 119 13.60 -0.84 56.13
C GLU A 119 12.96 0.35 55.41
N THR A 120 13.30 1.54 55.88
CA THR A 120 12.71 2.81 55.43
C THR A 120 13.62 3.45 54.39
N ALA A 121 13.31 3.28 53.10
CA ALA A 121 13.96 4.03 52.02
C ALA A 121 12.95 4.99 51.38
N SER A 122 13.06 6.26 51.74
CA SER A 122 12.17 7.34 51.33
C SER A 122 12.44 7.84 49.91
N PHE A 123 11.39 7.99 49.11
CA PHE A 123 11.24 8.90 47.97
C PHE A 123 12.41 9.03 46.97
N GLY A 124 12.31 8.25 45.90
CA GLY A 124 12.88 8.59 44.59
C GLY A 124 11.76 8.74 43.55
N SER A 125 11.15 9.92 43.44
CA SER A 125 10.23 10.25 42.33
C SER A 125 11.04 10.49 41.05
N GLY A 126 11.65 9.42 40.54
CA GLY A 126 12.33 9.42 39.26
C GLY A 126 11.30 9.50 38.15
N SER A 127 11.13 10.68 37.55
CA SER A 127 10.52 10.79 36.23
C SER A 127 11.40 10.04 35.24
N VAL A 128 11.06 8.78 34.98
CA VAL A 128 11.71 7.99 33.94
C VAL A 128 11.31 8.61 32.60
N GLY A 129 12.20 9.48 32.09
CA GLY A 129 12.11 9.99 30.73
C GLY A 129 12.07 8.82 29.74
N PRO A 130 11.45 9.00 28.56
CA PRO A 130 11.16 7.89 27.66
C PRO A 130 12.43 7.15 27.25
N GLU A 131 12.50 5.88 27.62
CA GLU A 131 13.62 5.00 27.27
C GLU A 131 13.69 4.87 25.74
N VAL A 132 14.86 5.22 25.19
CA VAL A 132 15.06 5.26 23.74
C VAL A 132 15.07 3.84 23.19
N SER A 133 14.26 3.58 22.17
CA SER A 133 14.18 2.24 21.54
C SER A 133 15.56 1.67 21.20
N HIS A 134 15.81 0.41 21.56
CA HIS A 134 17.05 -0.29 21.16
C HIS A 134 17.20 -0.43 19.62
N LEU A 135 16.13 -0.21 18.85
CA LEU A 135 16.13 -0.21 17.38
C LEU A 135 16.63 1.11 16.76
N GLY A 136 16.88 2.14 17.58
CA GLY A 136 17.35 3.46 17.14
C GLY A 136 16.29 4.30 16.42
N TRP A 137 15.01 3.97 16.54
CA TRP A 137 13.91 4.76 15.98
C TRP A 137 12.59 4.51 16.72
N GLY A 138 11.79 5.56 16.85
CA GLY A 138 10.50 5.48 17.54
C GLY A 138 10.64 5.44 19.07
N ARG A 139 9.49 5.45 19.74
CA ARG A 139 9.38 5.39 21.20
C ARG A 139 9.01 3.98 21.65
N TRP A 140 9.67 3.48 22.69
CA TRP A 140 9.16 2.30 23.41
C TRP A 140 8.07 2.79 24.37
N TYR A 141 6.88 2.21 24.25
CA TYR A 141 5.75 2.46 25.13
C TYR A 141 5.56 1.28 26.07
N THR A 142 5.21 1.58 27.33
CA THR A 142 4.82 0.53 28.28
C THR A 142 3.37 0.12 28.09
N LEU A 143 3.00 -1.11 28.48
CA LEU A 143 1.60 -1.56 28.44
C LEU A 143 0.72 -0.61 29.25
N ARG A 144 1.16 -0.25 30.46
CA ARG A 144 0.46 0.67 31.37
C ARG A 144 0.23 2.05 30.76
N GLU A 145 1.16 2.58 29.96
CA GLU A 145 0.98 3.84 29.25
C GLU A 145 -0.08 3.72 28.16
N LEU A 146 -0.09 2.63 27.39
CA LEU A 146 -1.06 2.41 26.32
C LEU A 146 -2.46 2.09 26.87
N GLU A 147 -2.56 1.35 27.97
CA GLU A 147 -3.80 1.15 28.71
C GLU A 147 -4.34 2.49 29.22
N ALA A 148 -3.52 3.32 29.87
CA ALA A 148 -3.94 4.66 30.32
C ALA A 148 -4.40 5.53 29.13
N ALA A 149 -3.68 5.51 28.02
CA ALA A 149 -4.01 6.29 26.83
C ALA A 149 -5.30 5.85 26.12
N THR A 150 -5.69 4.57 26.25
CA THR A 150 -6.86 3.95 25.59
C THR A 150 -8.02 3.68 26.56
N SER A 151 -7.94 4.21 27.79
CA SER A 151 -8.93 3.97 28.86
C SER A 151 -9.14 2.49 29.19
N GLY A 152 -8.04 1.72 29.26
CA GLY A 152 -8.03 0.29 29.54
C GLY A 152 -8.35 -0.59 28.34
N LEU A 153 -7.99 -0.16 27.12
CA LEU A 153 -8.35 -0.83 25.86
C LEU A 153 -9.87 -1.02 25.72
N CYS A 154 -10.66 -0.01 26.10
CA CYS A 154 -12.12 -0.13 26.12
C CYS A 154 -12.72 -0.22 24.70
N GLU A 155 -13.85 -0.91 24.58
CA GLU A 155 -14.56 -1.12 23.30
C GLU A 155 -15.01 0.21 22.67
N GLU A 156 -15.36 1.21 23.48
CA GLU A 156 -15.74 2.56 23.02
C GLU A 156 -14.63 3.29 22.25
N ASN A 157 -13.37 2.93 22.47
CA ASN A 157 -12.22 3.48 21.76
C ASN A 157 -11.84 2.66 20.50
N VAL A 158 -12.53 1.57 20.17
CA VAL A 158 -12.23 0.78 18.96
C VAL A 158 -12.58 1.55 17.70
N ILE A 159 -11.58 1.75 16.84
CA ILE A 159 -11.70 2.43 15.54
C ILE A 159 -11.47 1.50 14.34
N GLY A 160 -11.14 0.24 14.59
CA GLY A 160 -11.04 -0.81 13.58
C GLY A 160 -10.75 -2.17 14.19
N GLU A 161 -11.32 -3.22 13.62
CA GLU A 161 -11.10 -4.61 14.01
C GLU A 161 -10.91 -5.46 12.75
N GLY A 162 -10.01 -6.45 12.80
CA GLY A 162 -9.82 -7.39 11.71
C GLY A 162 -8.90 -8.54 12.07
N GLY A 163 -8.58 -9.38 11.08
CA GLY A 163 -7.72 -10.56 11.25
C GLY A 163 -6.30 -10.27 11.77
N TYR A 164 -5.86 -9.01 11.70
CA TYR A 164 -4.56 -8.51 12.15
C TYR A 164 -4.59 -7.85 13.54
N GLY A 165 -5.75 -7.83 14.20
CA GLY A 165 -5.92 -7.29 15.55
C GLY A 165 -6.96 -6.17 15.67
N ILE A 166 -6.93 -5.49 16.80
CA ILE A 166 -7.88 -4.41 17.17
C ILE A 166 -7.11 -3.10 17.25
N VAL A 167 -7.64 -2.04 16.64
CA VAL A 167 -7.08 -0.69 16.66
C VAL A 167 -7.91 0.18 17.60
N TYR A 168 -7.27 0.70 18.63
CA TYR A 168 -7.86 1.61 19.60
C TYR A 168 -7.39 3.04 19.34
N ARG A 169 -8.31 4.00 19.43
CA ARG A 169 -7.98 5.41 19.57
C ARG A 169 -7.43 5.65 20.98
N GLY A 170 -6.31 6.37 21.07
CA GLY A 170 -5.72 6.77 22.34
C GLY A 170 -5.31 8.23 22.39
N ILE A 171 -5.13 8.74 23.60
CA ILE A 171 -4.56 10.06 23.89
C ILE A 171 -3.42 9.86 24.89
N LEU A 172 -2.19 10.11 24.48
CA LEU A 172 -1.02 10.04 25.36
C LEU A 172 -1.05 11.16 26.42
N SER A 173 -0.21 11.02 27.46
CA SER A 173 -0.13 11.98 28.58
C SER A 173 0.26 13.41 28.18
N ASP A 174 0.89 13.59 27.02
CA ASP A 174 1.22 14.88 26.41
C ASP A 174 0.09 15.47 25.54
N GLY A 175 -1.07 14.79 25.46
CA GLY A 175 -2.21 15.16 24.62
C GLY A 175 -2.13 14.64 23.18
N THR A 176 -1.07 13.94 22.78
CA THR A 176 -0.91 13.39 21.43
C THR A 176 -1.95 12.31 21.16
N LYS A 177 -2.78 12.51 20.12
CA LYS A 177 -3.72 11.49 19.64
C LYS A 177 -2.98 10.40 18.87
N VAL A 178 -3.23 9.14 19.22
CA VAL A 178 -2.58 7.97 18.63
C VAL A 178 -3.61 6.91 18.23
N ALA A 179 -3.21 6.01 17.32
CA ALA A 179 -3.91 4.77 17.03
C ALA A 179 -3.05 3.59 17.51
N VAL A 180 -3.55 2.83 18.48
CA VAL A 180 -2.86 1.69 19.10
C VAL A 180 -3.42 0.40 18.50
N LYS A 181 -2.66 -0.21 17.58
CA LYS A 181 -2.99 -1.52 16.98
C LYS A 181 -2.47 -2.62 17.90
N ASN A 182 -3.37 -3.28 18.62
CA ASN A 182 -3.08 -4.46 19.44
C ASN A 182 -3.17 -5.72 18.57
N LEU A 183 -2.03 -6.37 18.31
CA LEU A 183 -1.94 -7.53 17.43
C LEU A 183 -2.38 -8.79 18.17
N LEU A 184 -3.55 -9.33 17.81
CA LEU A 184 -4.07 -10.56 18.41
C LEU A 184 -3.19 -11.76 18.04
N ASN A 185 -2.64 -12.46 19.03
CA ASN A 185 -1.70 -13.56 18.83
C ASN A 185 -2.39 -14.88 18.38
N ASN A 186 -2.96 -14.85 17.18
CA ASN A 186 -3.51 -16.02 16.52
C ASN A 186 -2.38 -16.87 15.94
N ARG A 187 -2.07 -18.00 16.59
CA ARG A 187 -1.13 -19.03 16.10
C ARG A 187 0.29 -18.52 15.79
N GLY A 188 0.79 -17.53 16.52
CA GLY A 188 2.12 -16.93 16.31
C GLY A 188 2.21 -16.05 15.05
N GLN A 189 1.08 -15.55 14.55
CA GLN A 189 1.04 -14.61 13.42
C GLN A 189 1.41 -13.19 13.87
N ALA A 190 0.96 -12.75 15.05
CA ALA A 190 1.23 -11.41 15.59
C ALA A 190 2.73 -11.08 15.64
N GLU A 191 3.59 -12.02 16.09
CA GLU A 191 5.04 -11.80 16.15
C GLU A 191 5.66 -11.54 14.77
N LYS A 192 5.13 -12.19 13.71
CA LYS A 192 5.61 -12.02 12.33
C LYS A 192 5.18 -10.68 11.75
N GLU A 193 3.93 -10.29 11.98
CA GLU A 193 3.39 -9.01 11.53
C GLU A 193 4.03 -7.85 12.29
N PHE A 194 4.19 -7.98 13.61
CA PHE A 194 4.95 -7.07 14.45
C PHE A 194 6.37 -6.85 13.91
N LYS A 195 7.12 -7.93 13.69
CA LYS A 195 8.49 -7.83 13.15
C LYS A 195 8.48 -7.19 11.75
N VAL A 196 7.54 -7.54 10.88
CA VAL A 196 7.41 -6.93 9.55
C VAL A 196 7.15 -5.43 9.65
N GLU A 197 6.16 -4.97 10.41
CA GLU A 197 5.85 -3.53 10.49
C GLU A 197 7.01 -2.75 11.12
N VAL A 198 7.62 -3.28 12.18
CA VAL A 198 8.78 -2.68 12.86
C VAL A 198 10.02 -2.61 11.94
N GLU A 199 10.33 -3.68 11.19
CA GLU A 199 11.48 -3.75 10.28
C GLU A 199 11.26 -2.93 9.00
N VAL A 200 10.03 -2.92 8.46
CA VAL A 200 9.68 -2.30 7.17
C VAL A 200 9.31 -0.83 7.30
N ILE A 201 8.33 -0.46 8.14
CA ILE A 201 7.77 0.90 8.17
C ILE A 201 8.37 1.80 9.27
N GLY A 202 9.06 1.22 10.25
CA GLY A 202 9.54 1.94 11.42
C GLY A 202 10.31 3.23 11.12
N ARG A 203 11.29 3.15 10.22
CA ARG A 203 12.13 4.29 9.80
C ARG A 203 11.54 5.11 8.66
N VAL A 204 10.45 4.65 8.04
CA VAL A 204 9.87 5.25 6.83
C VAL A 204 9.08 6.50 7.18
N ARG A 205 9.29 7.59 6.44
CA ARG A 205 8.65 8.89 6.69
C ARG A 205 8.24 9.53 5.37
N HIS A 206 6.94 9.55 5.09
CA HIS A 206 6.38 10.17 3.89
C HIS A 206 4.97 10.67 4.17
N LYS A 207 4.60 11.84 3.62
CA LYS A 207 3.32 12.50 3.91
C LYS A 207 2.07 11.71 3.51
N ASN A 208 2.22 10.73 2.61
CA ASN A 208 1.14 9.85 2.14
C ASN A 208 1.26 8.42 2.68
N LEU A 209 2.03 8.18 3.76
CA LEU A 209 2.07 6.93 4.50
C LEU A 209 1.77 7.23 5.97
N VAL A 210 1.05 6.35 6.66
CA VAL A 210 0.79 6.52 8.10
C VAL A 210 2.05 6.24 8.90
N ARG A 211 2.47 7.20 9.73
CA ARG A 211 3.70 7.13 10.52
C ARG A 211 3.55 6.21 11.74
N LEU A 212 4.39 5.18 11.81
CA LEU A 212 4.65 4.42 13.04
C LEU A 212 5.48 5.29 14.01
N LEU A 213 4.90 5.60 15.17
CA LEU A 213 5.52 6.41 16.23
C LEU A 213 6.38 5.56 17.18
N GLY A 214 5.96 4.32 17.40
CA GLY A 214 6.62 3.40 18.32
C GLY A 214 5.84 2.12 18.54
N TYR A 215 6.19 1.37 19.58
CA TYR A 215 5.65 0.04 19.83
C TYR A 215 5.68 -0.31 21.33
N CYS A 216 4.93 -1.35 21.71
CA CYS A 216 4.98 -2.00 23.01
C CYS A 216 5.21 -3.51 22.84
N VAL A 217 6.14 -4.05 23.63
CA VAL A 217 6.51 -5.47 23.72
C VAL A 217 6.61 -5.80 25.20
N GLU A 218 5.51 -6.28 25.78
CA GLU A 218 5.43 -6.67 27.19
C GLU A 218 4.66 -7.97 27.32
N GLY A 219 5.32 -9.01 27.85
CA GLY A 219 4.74 -10.35 27.95
C GLY A 219 4.21 -10.85 26.60
N ALA A 220 2.92 -11.19 26.55
CA ALA A 220 2.21 -11.63 25.36
C ALA A 220 1.74 -10.48 24.44
N TYR A 221 1.77 -9.23 24.89
CA TYR A 221 1.28 -8.09 24.12
C TYR A 221 2.30 -7.65 23.06
N ARG A 222 1.77 -7.40 21.85
CA ARG A 222 2.47 -6.78 20.73
C ARG A 222 1.58 -5.67 20.22
N MET A 223 1.94 -4.43 20.54
CA MET A 223 1.17 -3.26 20.10
C MET A 223 2.03 -2.32 19.25
N LEU A 224 1.42 -1.75 18.23
CA LEU A 224 2.03 -0.75 17.35
C LEU A 224 1.29 0.58 17.51
N VAL A 225 2.05 1.66 17.68
CA VAL A 225 1.51 2.99 18.01
C VAL A 225 1.71 3.90 16.81
N TYR A 226 0.61 4.22 16.12
CA TYR A 226 0.57 5.07 14.94
C TYR A 226 0.10 6.48 15.28
N GLU A 227 0.39 7.44 14.38
CA GLU A 227 -0.31 8.73 14.38
C GLU A 227 -1.81 8.50 14.16
N TYR A 228 -2.66 9.23 14.90
CA TYR A 228 -4.10 9.18 14.66
C TYR A 228 -4.46 10.00 13.41
N VAL A 229 -5.26 9.43 12.52
CA VAL A 229 -5.71 10.06 11.26
C VAL A 229 -7.23 10.27 11.34
N ASP A 230 -7.66 11.54 11.24
CA ASP A 230 -8.95 11.96 11.78
C ASP A 230 -10.21 11.49 11.05
N ASN A 231 -10.22 11.47 9.71
CA ASN A 231 -11.43 11.15 8.94
C ASN A 231 -11.56 9.64 8.67
N GLY A 232 -10.94 8.77 9.46
CA GLY A 232 -11.04 7.32 9.27
C GLY A 232 -10.45 6.84 7.95
N ASN A 233 -11.06 5.81 7.35
CA ASN A 233 -10.60 5.19 6.11
C ASN A 233 -11.51 5.51 4.91
N LEU A 234 -10.99 5.33 3.69
CA LEU A 234 -11.68 5.67 2.44
C LEU A 234 -12.89 4.76 2.14
N ASP A 235 -12.86 3.50 2.57
CA ASP A 235 -13.98 2.54 2.41
C ASP A 235 -15.27 3.08 3.07
N GLN A 236 -15.15 3.63 4.28
CA GLN A 236 -16.25 4.29 5.01
C GLN A 236 -16.90 5.45 4.23
N TRP A 237 -16.14 6.16 3.39
CA TRP A 237 -16.64 7.31 2.61
C TRP A 237 -17.12 6.97 1.19
N LEU A 238 -16.79 5.79 0.69
CA LEU A 238 -17.28 5.28 -0.60
C LEU A 238 -18.54 4.43 -0.41
N HIS A 239 -18.52 3.50 0.55
CA HIS A 239 -19.53 2.46 0.72
C HIS A 239 -20.38 2.61 2.00
N GLY A 240 -19.94 3.45 2.95
CA GLY A 240 -20.69 3.74 4.17
C GLY A 240 -21.89 4.68 3.98
N ASP A 241 -22.60 4.95 5.08
CA ASP A 241 -23.74 5.85 5.08
C ASP A 241 -23.30 7.32 5.05
N VAL A 242 -23.05 7.81 3.83
CA VAL A 242 -22.72 9.20 3.52
C VAL A 242 -23.92 9.99 2.97
N GLY A 243 -25.13 9.43 3.03
CA GLY A 243 -26.33 9.98 2.38
C GLY A 243 -26.31 9.90 0.85
N ASP A 244 -27.15 10.73 0.22
CA ASP A 244 -27.40 10.76 -1.23
C ASP A 244 -26.25 11.41 -2.03
N VAL A 245 -25.53 12.35 -1.42
CA VAL A 245 -24.46 13.12 -2.07
C VAL A 245 -23.13 12.86 -1.35
N SER A 246 -22.17 12.30 -2.08
CA SER A 246 -20.86 11.96 -1.54
C SER A 246 -20.07 13.23 -1.18
N PRO A 247 -19.49 13.31 0.04
CA PRO A 247 -18.60 14.41 0.42
C PRO A 247 -17.27 14.36 -0.34
N LEU A 248 -16.89 13.19 -0.87
CA LEU A 248 -15.70 13.03 -1.70
C LEU A 248 -16.01 13.53 -3.13
N THR A 249 -15.85 14.83 -3.35
CA THR A 249 -15.91 15.45 -4.68
C THR A 249 -14.89 14.83 -5.64
N TRP A 250 -15.06 15.05 -6.95
CA TRP A 250 -14.09 14.59 -7.94
C TRP A 250 -12.65 15.00 -7.62
N ASP A 251 -12.44 16.26 -7.24
CA ASP A 251 -11.10 16.78 -6.96
C ASP A 251 -10.49 16.15 -5.70
N ILE A 252 -11.31 15.87 -4.68
CA ILE A 252 -10.89 15.11 -3.49
C ILE A 252 -10.51 13.68 -3.88
N ARG A 253 -11.34 12.98 -4.67
CA ARG A 253 -11.06 11.63 -5.17
C ARG A 253 -9.76 11.58 -5.98
N MET A 254 -9.51 12.59 -6.81
CA MET A 254 -8.25 12.72 -7.55
C MET A 254 -7.04 13.00 -6.64
N ASN A 255 -7.18 13.83 -5.61
CA ASN A 255 -6.12 14.04 -4.61
C ASN A 255 -5.81 12.74 -3.84
N ILE A 256 -6.83 11.95 -3.50
CA ILE A 256 -6.69 10.65 -2.84
C ILE A 256 -5.95 9.66 -3.73
N ILE A 257 -6.37 9.50 -4.99
CA ILE A 257 -5.69 8.65 -5.99
C ILE A 257 -4.21 9.05 -6.12
N LEU A 258 -3.94 10.35 -6.27
CA LEU A 258 -2.58 10.87 -6.47
C LEU A 258 -1.70 10.77 -5.22
N GLY A 259 -2.28 10.98 -4.04
CA GLY A 259 -1.61 10.81 -2.74
C GLY A 259 -1.21 9.36 -2.50
N THR A 260 -2.13 8.42 -2.70
CA THR A 260 -1.85 6.98 -2.63
C THR A 260 -0.79 6.57 -3.65
N ALA A 261 -0.87 7.07 -4.89
CA ALA A 261 0.17 6.80 -5.90
C ALA A 261 1.56 7.27 -5.46
N LYS A 262 1.66 8.46 -4.86
CA LYS A 262 2.91 9.02 -4.30
C LYS A 262 3.42 8.21 -3.11
N GLY A 263 2.52 7.70 -2.25
CA GLY A 263 2.87 6.76 -1.19
C GLY A 263 3.49 5.47 -1.72
N LEU A 264 2.83 4.80 -2.67
CA LEU A 264 3.32 3.55 -3.26
C LEU A 264 4.61 3.73 -4.09
N ALA A 265 4.73 4.82 -4.86
CA ALA A 265 5.96 5.14 -5.58
C ALA A 265 7.15 5.31 -4.62
N TYR A 266 6.96 5.94 -3.46
CA TYR A 266 8.01 6.04 -2.45
C TYR A 266 8.41 4.66 -1.90
N LEU A 267 7.46 3.75 -1.65
CA LEU A 267 7.75 2.38 -1.21
C LEU A 267 8.50 1.55 -2.27
N HIS A 268 8.16 1.71 -3.55
CA HIS A 268 8.69 0.90 -4.66
C HIS A 268 10.00 1.43 -5.26
N GLU A 269 10.20 2.75 -5.22
CA GLU A 269 11.24 3.46 -5.99
C GLU A 269 12.06 4.44 -5.12
N GLY A 270 11.60 4.77 -3.90
CA GLY A 270 12.26 5.69 -2.97
C GLY A 270 12.88 5.03 -1.72
N LEU A 271 12.76 3.71 -1.57
CA LEU A 271 13.35 2.91 -0.50
C LEU A 271 14.24 1.81 -1.07
N GLU A 272 15.37 1.53 -0.40
CA GLU A 272 16.22 0.37 -0.67
C GLU A 272 16.49 -0.36 0.66
N PRO A 273 16.16 -1.67 0.78
CA PRO A 273 15.42 -2.48 -0.19
C PRO A 273 13.98 -1.98 -0.40
N LYS A 274 13.41 -2.29 -1.56
CA LYS A 274 12.05 -1.89 -1.94
C LYS A 274 11.01 -2.53 -1.03
N VAL A 275 9.89 -1.85 -0.80
CA VAL A 275 8.78 -2.34 0.01
C VAL A 275 7.56 -2.61 -0.86
N VAL A 276 7.07 -3.84 -0.88
CA VAL A 276 5.77 -4.18 -1.49
C VAL A 276 4.71 -4.27 -0.40
N HIS A 277 3.64 -3.49 -0.52
CA HIS A 277 2.57 -3.31 0.46
C HIS A 277 1.66 -4.54 0.57
N ARG A 278 1.31 -5.14 -0.57
CA ARG A 278 0.57 -6.39 -0.76
C ARG A 278 -0.92 -6.38 -0.36
N ASP A 279 -1.37 -5.41 0.44
CA ASP A 279 -2.79 -5.24 0.78
C ASP A 279 -3.30 -3.80 0.54
N VAL A 280 -3.05 -3.27 -0.67
CA VAL A 280 -3.59 -1.97 -1.10
C VAL A 280 -5.09 -2.11 -1.39
N LYS A 281 -5.92 -1.40 -0.64
CA LYS A 281 -7.39 -1.39 -0.71
C LYS A 281 -7.95 -0.13 -0.05
N SER A 282 -9.20 0.23 -0.31
CA SER A 282 -9.87 1.41 0.26
C SER A 282 -9.82 1.48 1.80
N SER A 283 -10.07 0.39 2.50
CA SER A 283 -9.99 0.33 3.97
C SER A 283 -8.58 0.53 4.55
N ASN A 284 -7.53 0.43 3.73
CA ASN A 284 -6.14 0.71 4.09
C ASN A 284 -5.63 2.09 3.60
N ILE A 285 -6.54 2.96 3.13
CA ILE A 285 -6.24 4.36 2.84
C ILE A 285 -6.94 5.23 3.89
N LEU A 286 -6.17 5.80 4.82
CA LEU A 286 -6.70 6.74 5.81
C LEU A 286 -6.74 8.16 5.25
N LEU A 287 -7.68 8.98 5.71
CA LEU A 287 -7.90 10.34 5.24
C LEU A 287 -7.70 11.34 6.40
N ASP A 288 -6.77 12.30 6.24
CA ASP A 288 -6.63 13.37 7.24
C ASP A 288 -7.73 14.44 7.13
N ARG A 289 -7.75 15.40 8.07
CA ARG A 289 -8.76 16.48 8.12
C ARG A 289 -8.84 17.33 6.85
N GLN A 290 -7.82 17.26 5.98
CA GLN A 290 -7.74 17.98 4.71
C GLN A 290 -7.99 17.04 3.50
N TRP A 291 -8.52 15.84 3.75
CA TRP A 291 -8.79 14.79 2.76
C TRP A 291 -7.54 14.31 1.99
N ASN A 292 -6.35 14.37 2.60
CA ASN A 292 -5.16 13.76 2.02
C ASN A 292 -5.08 12.28 2.38
N ALA A 293 -4.79 11.46 1.37
CA ALA A 293 -4.59 10.02 1.54
C ALA A 293 -3.29 9.67 2.24
N ARG A 294 -3.36 8.72 3.19
CA ARG A 294 -2.23 8.06 3.85
C ARG A 294 -2.42 6.55 3.80
N VAL A 295 -1.48 5.84 3.18
CA VAL A 295 -1.50 4.36 3.13
C VAL A 295 -1.13 3.80 4.50
N SER A 296 -1.91 2.83 4.98
CA SER A 296 -1.80 2.18 6.29
C SER A 296 -1.78 0.65 6.20
N ASP A 297 -1.52 -0.01 7.34
CA ASP A 297 -1.53 -1.47 7.53
C ASP A 297 -0.48 -2.25 6.73
N PHE A 298 0.76 -2.20 7.24
CA PHE A 298 1.92 -2.83 6.61
C PHE A 298 2.15 -4.28 7.06
N GLY A 299 1.22 -4.90 7.81
CA GLY A 299 1.38 -6.23 8.41
C GLY A 299 1.71 -7.34 7.40
N LEU A 300 1.22 -7.20 6.16
CA LEU A 300 1.49 -8.13 5.07
C LEU A 300 2.74 -7.79 4.24
N ALA A 301 3.37 -6.62 4.44
CA ALA A 301 4.40 -6.08 3.56
C ALA A 301 5.65 -6.99 3.43
N LYS A 302 6.38 -6.83 2.32
CA LYS A 302 7.60 -7.60 2.03
C LYS A 302 8.71 -6.72 1.47
N LEU A 303 9.93 -6.94 1.94
CA LEU A 303 11.14 -6.36 1.37
C LEU A 303 11.54 -7.12 0.09
N LEU A 304 11.80 -6.39 -0.98
CA LEU A 304 12.40 -6.87 -2.22
C LEU A 304 13.83 -6.33 -2.31
N CYS A 305 14.81 -7.20 -2.09
CA CYS A 305 16.23 -6.87 -2.24
C CYS A 305 16.57 -6.64 -3.72
N SER A 306 17.42 -5.64 -4.03
CA SER A 306 17.81 -5.24 -5.39
C SER A 306 18.15 -6.36 -6.38
N GLU A 307 18.73 -7.48 -5.91
CA GLU A 307 19.11 -8.62 -6.77
C GLU A 307 17.93 -9.43 -7.33
N ARG A 308 16.70 -9.24 -6.83
CA ARG A 308 15.54 -10.09 -7.17
C ARG A 308 14.36 -9.28 -7.69
N SER A 309 13.79 -9.72 -8.81
CA SER A 309 12.58 -9.14 -9.41
C SER A 309 11.26 -9.61 -8.76
N TYR A 310 11.32 -10.57 -7.84
CA TYR A 310 10.17 -11.07 -7.09
C TYR A 310 10.59 -11.77 -5.78
N VAL A 311 9.62 -11.95 -4.88
CA VAL A 311 9.73 -12.80 -3.69
C VAL A 311 8.64 -13.87 -3.74
N THR A 312 9.04 -15.14 -3.69
CA THR A 312 8.08 -16.25 -3.54
C THR A 312 7.55 -16.29 -2.10
N THR A 313 6.24 -16.17 -1.93
CA THR A 313 5.59 -16.19 -0.61
C THR A 313 4.19 -16.79 -0.69
N ARG A 314 3.60 -17.16 0.45
CA ARG A 314 2.19 -17.61 0.50
C ARG A 314 1.30 -16.51 -0.09
N VAL A 315 0.26 -16.86 -0.84
CA VAL A 315 -0.74 -15.87 -1.29
C VAL A 315 -1.50 -15.31 -0.08
N MET A 316 -1.46 -13.99 0.10
CA MET A 316 -2.21 -13.21 1.10
C MET A 316 -2.54 -11.84 0.50
N GLY A 317 -3.58 -11.19 1.01
CA GLY A 317 -4.13 -9.93 0.49
C GLY A 317 -5.65 -10.04 0.33
N THR A 318 -6.31 -8.91 0.12
CA THR A 318 -7.79 -8.85 0.06
C THR A 318 -8.33 -9.29 -1.30
N PHE A 319 -9.30 -10.22 -1.29
CA PHE A 319 -9.95 -10.72 -2.49
C PHE A 319 -10.56 -9.57 -3.33
N GLY A 320 -10.49 -9.67 -4.66
CA GLY A 320 -10.83 -8.57 -5.57
C GLY A 320 -9.65 -7.65 -5.91
N TYR A 321 -8.73 -7.42 -4.97
CA TYR A 321 -7.53 -6.59 -5.18
C TYR A 321 -6.29 -7.40 -5.59
N VAL A 322 -6.19 -8.67 -5.21
CA VAL A 322 -5.03 -9.52 -5.48
C VAL A 322 -4.79 -9.71 -6.99
N ALA A 323 -3.56 -9.42 -7.43
CA ALA A 323 -3.13 -9.60 -8.82
C ALA A 323 -3.16 -11.07 -9.29
N PRO A 324 -3.61 -11.37 -10.52
CA PRO A 324 -3.85 -12.74 -10.99
C PRO A 324 -2.59 -13.60 -11.04
N GLU A 325 -1.47 -13.05 -11.51
CA GLU A 325 -0.19 -13.77 -11.56
C GLU A 325 0.32 -14.12 -10.16
N TYR A 326 0.13 -13.23 -9.19
CA TYR A 326 0.50 -13.49 -7.80
C TYR A 326 -0.41 -14.56 -7.18
N ALA A 327 -1.72 -14.51 -7.43
CA ALA A 327 -2.67 -15.54 -6.99
C ALA A 327 -2.32 -16.94 -7.54
N CYS A 328 -1.90 -17.03 -8.81
CA CYS A 328 -1.56 -18.30 -9.44
C CYS A 328 -0.17 -18.85 -9.07
N THR A 329 0.83 -17.98 -8.82
CA THR A 329 2.24 -18.41 -8.69
C THR A 329 2.84 -18.24 -7.30
N GLY A 330 2.26 -17.37 -6.45
CA GLY A 330 2.88 -16.92 -5.21
C GLY A 330 4.12 -16.03 -5.39
N MET A 331 4.44 -15.62 -6.62
CA MET A 331 5.53 -14.67 -6.92
C MET A 331 5.02 -13.24 -6.73
N LEU A 332 5.48 -12.58 -5.66
CA LEU A 332 5.09 -11.21 -5.31
C LEU A 332 6.14 -10.21 -5.82
N ASN A 333 5.71 -9.10 -6.43
CA ASN A 333 6.55 -7.97 -6.79
C ASN A 333 5.78 -6.64 -6.73
N GLU A 334 6.44 -5.53 -7.06
CA GLU A 334 5.82 -4.20 -7.03
C GLU A 334 4.64 -4.04 -8.01
N LYS A 335 4.62 -4.84 -9.09
CA LYS A 335 3.52 -4.86 -10.06
C LYS A 335 2.24 -5.51 -9.52
N SER A 336 2.32 -6.26 -8.42
CA SER A 336 1.15 -6.74 -7.69
C SER A 336 0.43 -5.59 -6.98
N ASP A 337 1.18 -4.67 -6.35
CA ASP A 337 0.61 -3.44 -5.76
C ASP A 337 0.03 -2.50 -6.83
N VAL A 338 0.69 -2.38 -7.99
CA VAL A 338 0.17 -1.60 -9.13
C VAL A 338 -1.20 -2.11 -9.57
N TYR A 339 -1.41 -3.43 -9.61
CA TYR A 339 -2.71 -4.02 -9.93
C TYR A 339 -3.76 -3.64 -8.86
N SER A 340 -3.46 -3.85 -7.58
CA SER A 340 -4.35 -3.49 -6.47
C SER A 340 -4.70 -1.98 -6.47
N PHE A 341 -3.73 -1.11 -6.79
CA PHE A 341 -3.95 0.32 -6.98
C PHE A 341 -4.85 0.63 -8.18
N GLY A 342 -4.71 -0.12 -9.27
CA GLY A 342 -5.61 -0.05 -10.42
C GLY A 342 -7.07 -0.34 -10.03
N ILE A 343 -7.31 -1.41 -9.25
CA ILE A 343 -8.62 -1.74 -8.68
C ILE A 343 -9.15 -0.60 -7.81
N LEU A 344 -8.30 -0.07 -6.92
CA LEU A 344 -8.64 1.05 -6.04
C LEU A 344 -9.04 2.32 -6.81
N ILE A 345 -8.41 2.63 -7.95
CA ILE A 345 -8.89 3.72 -8.82
C ILE A 345 -10.31 3.43 -9.31
N MET A 346 -10.58 2.21 -9.80
CA MET A 346 -11.91 1.86 -10.31
C MET A 346 -12.98 2.00 -9.22
N GLU A 347 -12.69 1.49 -8.02
CA GLU A 347 -13.55 1.63 -6.83
C GLU A 347 -13.81 3.10 -6.50
N ILE A 348 -12.77 3.94 -6.38
CA ILE A 348 -12.90 5.37 -6.10
C ILE A 348 -13.75 6.09 -7.14
N ILE A 349 -13.58 5.78 -8.43
CA ILE A 349 -14.29 6.48 -9.52
C ILE A 349 -15.76 6.05 -9.62
N THR A 350 -16.06 4.80 -9.30
CA THR A 350 -17.36 4.16 -9.56
C THR A 350 -18.26 4.08 -8.33
N GLY A 351 -17.70 4.18 -7.11
CA GLY A 351 -18.44 3.92 -5.86
C GLY A 351 -18.91 2.47 -5.73
N ARG A 352 -18.30 1.53 -6.47
CA ARG A 352 -18.65 0.10 -6.47
C ARG A 352 -17.57 -0.72 -5.79
N ASN A 353 -17.99 -1.72 -5.02
CA ASN A 353 -17.11 -2.77 -4.52
C ASN A 353 -16.40 -3.50 -5.67
N PRO A 354 -15.11 -3.88 -5.54
CA PRO A 354 -14.38 -4.61 -6.57
C PRO A 354 -14.98 -5.96 -6.98
N VAL A 355 -15.66 -6.62 -6.04
CA VAL A 355 -16.45 -7.84 -6.27
C VAL A 355 -17.79 -7.71 -5.59
N ASP A 356 -18.88 -7.90 -6.33
CA ASP A 356 -20.25 -7.75 -5.85
C ASP A 356 -21.16 -8.84 -6.43
N TYR A 357 -21.40 -9.90 -5.63
CA TYR A 357 -22.24 -11.04 -6.04
C TYR A 357 -23.74 -10.74 -6.09
N SER A 358 -24.19 -9.54 -5.67
CA SER A 358 -25.59 -9.13 -5.86
C SER A 358 -25.89 -8.70 -7.30
N ARG A 359 -24.84 -8.46 -8.10
CA ARG A 359 -24.94 -7.97 -9.48
C ARG A 359 -25.08 -9.11 -10.51
N PRO A 360 -25.59 -8.81 -11.73
CA PRO A 360 -25.60 -9.77 -12.83
C PRO A 360 -24.21 -10.33 -13.13
N GLN A 361 -24.13 -11.53 -13.70
CA GLN A 361 -22.88 -12.29 -13.87
C GLN A 361 -21.74 -11.54 -14.61
N GLY A 362 -22.06 -10.59 -15.50
CA GLY A 362 -21.09 -9.72 -16.20
C GLY A 362 -20.69 -8.44 -15.44
N GLU A 363 -21.33 -8.17 -14.30
CA GLU A 363 -21.10 -6.99 -13.44
C GLU A 363 -20.49 -7.35 -12.07
N VAL A 364 -20.35 -8.64 -11.74
CA VAL A 364 -19.79 -9.11 -10.45
C VAL A 364 -18.34 -8.68 -10.27
N ASN A 365 -17.53 -8.68 -11.34
CA ASN A 365 -16.13 -8.25 -11.30
C ASN A 365 -15.99 -6.82 -11.86
N LEU A 366 -15.49 -5.90 -11.04
CA LEU A 366 -15.39 -4.48 -11.40
C LEU A 366 -14.49 -4.23 -12.62
N VAL A 367 -13.42 -5.01 -12.80
CA VAL A 367 -12.49 -4.86 -13.93
C VAL A 367 -13.16 -5.23 -15.25
N ASP A 368 -13.85 -6.37 -15.28
CA ASP A 368 -14.44 -6.87 -16.52
C ASP A 368 -15.68 -6.07 -16.93
N TRP A 369 -16.47 -5.61 -15.95
CA TRP A 369 -17.50 -4.61 -16.17
C TRP A 369 -16.93 -3.30 -16.74
N LEU A 370 -15.90 -2.74 -16.13
CA LEU A 370 -15.33 -1.46 -16.57
C LEU A 370 -14.70 -1.55 -17.96
N LYS A 371 -13.99 -2.65 -18.27
CA LYS A 371 -13.51 -2.95 -19.64
C LYS A 371 -14.67 -2.94 -20.64
N THR A 372 -15.80 -3.55 -20.30
CA THR A 372 -17.00 -3.59 -21.15
C THR A 372 -17.57 -2.19 -21.36
N MET A 373 -17.77 -1.42 -20.30
CA MET A 373 -18.31 -0.06 -20.38
C MET A 373 -17.42 0.88 -21.20
N VAL A 374 -16.09 0.83 -21.00
CA VAL A 374 -15.13 1.63 -21.78
C VAL A 374 -15.08 1.17 -23.24
N GLY A 375 -15.10 -0.14 -23.50
CA GLY A 375 -15.14 -0.70 -24.86
C GLY A 375 -16.41 -0.31 -25.64
N SER A 376 -17.56 -0.29 -24.97
CA SER A 376 -18.84 0.17 -25.52
C SER A 376 -18.98 1.70 -25.59
N ARG A 377 -17.91 2.47 -25.31
CA ARG A 377 -17.87 3.95 -25.26
C ARG A 377 -18.79 4.60 -24.21
N LYS A 378 -19.25 3.84 -23.22
CA LYS A 378 -20.11 4.27 -22.11
C LYS A 378 -19.30 4.74 -20.88
N SER A 379 -18.18 5.42 -21.11
CA SER A 379 -17.23 5.80 -20.05
C SER A 379 -17.81 6.75 -19.00
N GLU A 380 -18.87 7.48 -19.33
CA GLU A 380 -19.52 8.45 -18.43
C GLU A 380 -20.58 7.79 -17.53
N GLU A 381 -21.13 6.64 -17.94
CA GLU A 381 -22.08 5.84 -17.15
C GLU A 381 -21.41 5.07 -15.99
N VAL A 382 -20.08 5.10 -15.89
CA VAL A 382 -19.32 4.37 -14.85
C VAL A 382 -19.10 5.20 -13.58
N VAL A 383 -19.34 6.51 -13.65
CA VAL A 383 -19.07 7.44 -12.56
C VAL A 383 -20.06 7.20 -11.42
N ASP A 384 -19.57 7.26 -10.18
CA ASP A 384 -20.40 7.18 -8.98
C ASP A 384 -21.59 8.16 -9.04
N PRO A 385 -22.85 7.68 -9.01
CA PRO A 385 -24.04 8.54 -9.10
C PRO A 385 -24.20 9.48 -7.89
N LYS A 386 -23.52 9.23 -6.77
CA LYS A 386 -23.51 10.13 -5.59
C LYS A 386 -22.58 11.32 -5.76
N LEU A 387 -21.77 11.42 -6.83
CA LEU A 387 -20.88 12.56 -7.02
C LEU A 387 -21.69 13.86 -7.27
N PRO A 388 -21.42 14.96 -6.53
CA PRO A 388 -22.19 16.20 -6.65
C PRO A 388 -22.06 16.91 -8.01
N LYS A 389 -21.02 16.55 -8.79
CA LYS A 389 -20.78 17.08 -10.13
C LYS A 389 -20.01 16.06 -10.97
N MET A 390 -20.48 15.84 -12.19
CA MET A 390 -19.77 15.03 -13.18
C MET A 390 -18.40 15.63 -13.55
N PRO A 391 -17.34 14.81 -13.67
CA PRO A 391 -16.03 15.26 -14.12
C PRO A 391 -16.00 15.62 -15.60
N ALA A 392 -14.99 16.37 -16.01
CA ALA A 392 -14.72 16.59 -17.43
C ALA A 392 -14.40 15.26 -18.14
N SER A 393 -15.08 14.98 -19.25
CA SER A 393 -14.97 13.73 -20.01
C SER A 393 -13.52 13.34 -20.36
N LYS A 394 -12.65 14.33 -20.67
CA LYS A 394 -11.20 14.11 -20.90
C LYS A 394 -10.49 13.57 -19.66
N ALA A 395 -10.69 14.20 -18.50
CA ALA A 395 -10.07 13.81 -17.23
C ALA A 395 -10.53 12.43 -16.78
N LEU A 396 -11.83 12.15 -16.90
CA LEU A 396 -12.42 10.83 -16.62
C LEU A 396 -11.80 9.74 -17.50
N LYS A 397 -11.85 9.90 -18.83
CA LYS A 397 -11.29 8.94 -19.79
C LYS A 397 -9.82 8.66 -19.53
N ARG A 398 -9.03 9.68 -19.21
CA ARG A 398 -7.62 9.52 -18.81
C ARG A 398 -7.47 8.63 -17.58
N VAL A 399 -8.18 8.91 -16.49
CA VAL A 399 -8.07 8.15 -15.23
C VAL A 399 -8.53 6.70 -15.39
N LEU A 400 -9.59 6.46 -16.16
CA LEU A 400 -10.03 5.11 -16.51
C LEU A 400 -8.97 4.34 -17.33
N LEU A 401 -8.29 4.99 -18.28
CA LEU A 401 -7.18 4.39 -19.03
C LEU A 401 -5.95 4.12 -18.16
N VAL A 402 -5.67 4.96 -17.16
CA VAL A 402 -4.63 4.69 -16.15
C VAL A 402 -4.98 3.44 -15.35
N ALA A 403 -6.20 3.36 -14.82
CA ALA A 403 -6.69 2.20 -14.06
C ALA A 403 -6.61 0.91 -14.87
N LEU A 404 -7.10 0.92 -16.12
CA LEU A 404 -7.06 -0.22 -17.03
C LEU A 404 -5.63 -0.69 -17.35
N ARG A 405 -4.66 0.23 -17.47
CA ARG A 405 -3.23 -0.14 -17.62
C ARG A 405 -2.61 -0.69 -16.34
N CYS A 406 -3.08 -0.25 -15.17
CA CYS A 406 -2.63 -0.77 -13.89
C CYS A 406 -3.10 -2.21 -13.67
N VAL A 407 -4.29 -2.59 -14.17
CA VAL A 407 -4.85 -3.96 -14.05
C VAL A 407 -4.60 -4.86 -15.27
N ASP A 408 -3.60 -4.56 -16.11
CA ASP A 408 -3.25 -5.46 -17.23
C ASP A 408 -2.95 -6.88 -16.71
N PRO A 409 -3.51 -7.95 -17.29
CA PRO A 409 -3.21 -9.33 -16.89
C PRO A 409 -1.71 -9.65 -16.92
N ASP A 410 -0.96 -9.01 -17.82
CA ASP A 410 0.49 -9.11 -17.91
C ASP A 410 1.18 -8.06 -17.01
N ALA A 411 1.74 -8.52 -15.90
CA ALA A 411 2.47 -7.68 -14.95
C ALA A 411 3.64 -6.90 -15.56
N THR A 412 4.19 -7.33 -16.70
CA THR A 412 5.28 -6.59 -17.37
C THR A 412 4.76 -5.30 -18.01
N LYS A 413 3.54 -5.31 -18.56
CA LYS A 413 2.88 -4.16 -19.22
C LYS A 413 2.36 -3.10 -18.24
N ARG A 414 2.13 -3.48 -16.99
CA ARG A 414 1.73 -2.54 -15.93
C ARG A 414 2.80 -1.45 -15.75
N PRO A 415 2.44 -0.16 -15.66
CA PRO A 415 3.40 0.91 -15.41
C PRO A 415 4.07 0.78 -14.02
N LYS A 416 5.18 1.50 -13.81
CA LYS A 416 5.71 1.77 -12.47
C LYS A 416 4.88 2.88 -11.80
N MET A 417 4.86 2.95 -10.47
CA MET A 417 4.07 3.94 -9.75
C MET A 417 4.52 5.39 -10.03
N GLY A 418 5.82 5.64 -10.24
CA GLY A 418 6.32 6.93 -10.73
C GLY A 418 5.73 7.33 -12.10
N HIS A 419 5.61 6.39 -13.03
CA HIS A 419 4.95 6.64 -14.32
C HIS A 419 3.44 6.86 -14.18
N VAL A 420 2.78 6.15 -13.25
CA VAL A 420 1.35 6.33 -12.96
C VAL A 420 1.06 7.76 -12.48
N ILE A 421 1.90 8.32 -11.61
CA ILE A 421 1.80 9.71 -11.15
C ILE A 421 1.83 10.67 -12.34
N HIS A 422 2.83 10.56 -13.23
CA HIS A 422 2.92 11.41 -14.42
C HIS A 422 1.72 11.25 -15.37
N MET A 423 1.20 10.03 -15.54
CA MET A 423 0.02 9.77 -16.37
C MET A 423 -1.26 10.40 -15.78
N LEU A 424 -1.35 10.57 -14.46
CA LEU A 424 -2.45 11.23 -13.77
C LEU A 424 -2.32 12.76 -13.77
N GLU A 425 -1.09 13.30 -13.68
CA GLU A 425 -0.81 14.74 -13.61
C GLU A 425 -0.78 15.45 -14.98
N ALA A 426 -0.71 14.72 -16.10
CA ALA A 426 -0.41 15.23 -17.45
C ALA A 426 -1.29 16.38 -18.03
N ASP A 427 -2.37 16.80 -17.36
CA ASP A 427 -3.16 17.98 -17.78
C ASP A 427 -2.64 19.28 -17.15
N ASP A 428 -2.00 19.25 -15.98
CA ASP A 428 -1.46 20.45 -15.30
C ASP A 428 -0.37 21.14 -16.12
N LEU A 429 0.34 20.39 -16.97
CA LEU A 429 1.36 20.93 -17.87
C LEU A 429 0.71 21.74 -19.01
N LEU A 430 -0.32 21.20 -19.65
CA LEU A 430 -0.99 21.86 -20.78
C LEU A 430 -1.77 23.12 -20.33
N PHE A 431 -2.47 23.05 -19.19
CA PHE A 431 -3.18 24.22 -18.62
C PHE A 431 -2.25 25.27 -17.98
N ARG A 432 -0.95 24.97 -17.82
CA ARG A 432 0.05 25.96 -17.37
C ARG A 432 0.64 26.74 -18.54
N ASP A 433 0.77 26.12 -19.71
CA ASP A 433 1.22 26.83 -20.91
C ASP A 433 0.12 27.68 -21.55
N GLU A 434 -1.16 27.26 -21.53
CA GLU A 434 -2.28 28.13 -21.91
C GLU A 434 -2.34 29.41 -21.05
N ARG A 435 -2.06 29.31 -19.73
CA ARG A 435 -1.95 30.47 -18.84
C ARG A 435 -0.72 31.35 -19.06
N ARG A 436 0.25 30.90 -19.86
CA ARG A 436 1.40 31.71 -20.32
C ARG A 436 1.14 32.33 -21.70
N ILE A 437 0.39 31.63 -22.56
CA ILE A 437 0.02 32.08 -23.91
C ILE A 437 -1.14 33.10 -23.85
N GLY A 438 -2.03 33.02 -22.85
CA GLY A 438 -3.13 33.95 -22.62
C GLY A 438 -2.77 35.38 -22.18
N ARG A 439 -1.50 35.79 -22.28
CA ARG A 439 -1.10 37.20 -22.28
C ARG A 439 -0.79 37.61 -23.72
N GLU A 440 -1.82 37.89 -24.49
CA GLU A 440 -1.63 38.47 -25.82
C GLU A 440 -1.00 39.87 -25.73
N PRO A 441 -0.15 40.23 -26.72
CA PRO A 441 0.48 41.53 -26.77
C PRO A 441 -0.53 42.61 -27.17
N SER A 442 -0.48 43.75 -26.50
CA SER A 442 -1.28 44.92 -26.85
C SER A 442 -0.74 45.59 -28.13
N ASN A 443 -1.23 45.14 -29.29
CA ASN A 443 -1.09 45.84 -30.56
C ASN A 443 -2.17 46.94 -30.69
N SER A 444 -1.75 48.20 -30.68
CA SER A 444 -2.52 49.31 -31.25
C SER A 444 -1.83 49.80 -32.53
N TYR A 445 -2.55 49.74 -33.64
CA TYR A 445 -2.10 50.17 -34.97
C TYR A 445 -1.77 51.67 -35.04
N GLY A 446 -0.85 52.06 -35.93
CA GLY A 446 -0.82 53.41 -36.51
C GLY A 446 0.55 54.10 -36.63
N GLU A 447 1.28 53.82 -37.71
CA GLU A 447 2.00 54.89 -38.44
C GLU A 447 0.94 55.86 -39.00
N GLU A 448 1.07 57.20 -39.02
CA GLU A 448 2.12 58.15 -38.62
C GLU A 448 1.45 59.31 -37.79
N ASN A 449 1.95 60.56 -37.57
CA ASN A 449 3.15 61.33 -37.95
C ASN A 449 3.33 62.54 -36.95
N ARG A 450 4.37 63.36 -37.18
CA ARG A 450 4.62 64.75 -36.70
C ARG A 450 5.12 64.99 -35.28
N ASP A 451 6.45 65.06 -35.20
CA ASP A 451 7.25 66.20 -34.73
C ASP A 451 6.80 67.02 -33.50
N PHE A 452 7.71 67.09 -32.53
CA PHE A 452 7.79 68.20 -31.58
C PHE A 452 9.26 68.65 -31.36
N ALA A 453 9.44 69.97 -31.27
CA ALA A 453 10.64 70.69 -30.82
C ALA A 453 11.96 70.58 -31.64
N ARG A 454 12.17 71.58 -32.53
CA ARG A 454 13.52 72.07 -32.88
C ARG A 454 14.21 72.68 -31.65
N LYS A 455 15.53 72.48 -31.53
CA LYS A 455 16.45 73.35 -30.78
C LYS A 455 17.71 73.63 -31.63
N VAL A 456 17.97 74.91 -31.90
CA VAL A 456 19.26 75.61 -32.15
C VAL A 456 20.49 74.68 -32.34
N GLY A 457 21.13 74.51 -33.50
CA GLY A 457 21.83 75.42 -34.44
C GLY A 457 22.95 74.60 -35.16
N ASP A 458 23.90 75.07 -35.98
CA ASP A 458 24.31 76.35 -36.59
C ASP A 458 25.17 76.01 -37.86
N LYS A 459 25.17 76.84 -38.93
CA LYS A 459 25.98 76.76 -40.18
C LYS A 459 25.75 75.52 -41.10
N GLN A 460 25.95 75.57 -42.43
CA GLN A 460 26.51 76.57 -43.37
C GLN A 460 25.98 76.31 -44.81
N LEU A 461 25.76 77.36 -45.64
CA LEU A 461 25.75 77.42 -47.14
C LEU A 461 24.95 76.36 -47.95
N GLY A 462 24.13 76.65 -48.98
CA GLY A 462 23.67 77.89 -49.63
C GLY A 462 22.84 77.58 -50.91
N GLU A 463 22.02 78.54 -51.39
CA GLU A 463 21.32 78.64 -52.72
C GLU A 463 20.46 77.44 -53.24
N GLY A 464 19.23 77.60 -53.80
CA GLY A 464 18.36 78.76 -54.06
C GLY A 464 17.05 78.33 -54.79
N ALA A 465 16.14 79.28 -55.13
CA ALA A 465 14.91 79.15 -55.96
C ALA A 465 13.74 78.29 -55.38
N SER A 466 12.61 78.89 -54.91
CA SER A 466 11.37 79.29 -55.64
C SER A 466 10.49 78.09 -56.11
N ASP A 467 9.16 78.07 -56.02
CA ASP A 467 8.17 79.14 -55.75
C ASP A 467 6.77 78.57 -55.38
N THR A 468 5.89 79.37 -54.74
CA THR A 468 4.38 79.36 -54.74
C THR A 468 3.54 78.05 -54.66
N SER A 469 2.34 77.98 -54.05
CA SER A 469 1.51 78.92 -53.27
C SER A 469 0.40 78.18 -52.47
N GLU A 470 -0.22 78.91 -51.55
CA GLU A 470 -1.43 78.63 -50.75
C GLU A 470 -2.66 78.26 -51.62
N GLY A 471 -3.82 77.79 -51.13
CA GLY A 471 -4.51 77.68 -49.83
C GLY A 471 -5.97 77.25 -50.13
N ASP A 472 -7.03 77.30 -49.31
CA ASP A 472 -7.31 77.42 -47.87
C ASP A 472 -8.83 77.07 -47.70
N GLY A 473 -9.36 76.92 -46.48
CA GLY A 473 -10.81 76.96 -46.18
C GLY A 473 -11.41 75.62 -45.70
N SER A 474 -11.44 75.29 -44.40
CA SER A 474 -12.27 75.85 -43.30
C SER A 474 -13.77 75.55 -43.38
N ARG A 475 -14.31 74.76 -42.42
CA ARG A 475 -15.28 75.19 -41.37
C ARG A 475 -15.99 74.04 -40.61
N ASN A 476 -16.07 74.22 -39.27
CA ASN A 476 -17.25 74.07 -38.37
C ASN A 476 -18.20 72.85 -38.43
N ASN A 477 -18.87 72.41 -37.34
CA ASN A 477 -18.74 72.54 -35.87
C ASN A 477 -19.81 71.61 -35.21
N HIS A 478 -19.79 71.49 -33.88
CA HIS A 478 -20.88 71.09 -32.97
C HIS A 478 -21.15 69.60 -32.61
N ARG A 479 -21.22 69.43 -31.28
CA ARG A 479 -21.80 68.36 -30.43
C ARG A 479 -23.24 68.81 -30.03
N PRO A 480 -24.17 67.99 -29.48
CA PRO A 480 -24.00 67.50 -28.10
C PRO A 480 -24.73 66.20 -27.62
N THR A 481 -24.14 65.61 -26.57
CA THR A 481 -24.70 64.90 -25.39
C THR A 481 -26.00 64.06 -25.37
N MET A 482 -25.80 62.85 -24.80
CA MET A 482 -26.47 62.24 -23.62
C MET A 482 -27.54 61.13 -23.76
N ARG A 483 -27.26 60.06 -22.96
CA ARG A 483 -28.13 58.96 -22.49
C ARG A 483 -28.64 58.01 -23.59
N ARG A 484 -28.57 56.69 -23.41
CA ARG A 484 -28.68 55.92 -22.14
C ARG A 484 -27.55 54.91 -21.97
#